data_AF-A0A3C0PFK3-F1
#
_entry.id   AF-A0A3C0PFK3-F1
#
_cell.length_a   1.000
_cell.length_b   1.000
_cell.length_c   1.000
_cell.angle_alpha   90.00
_cell.angle_beta   90.00
_cell.angle_gamma   90.00
#
_symmetry.space_group_name_H-M   'P 1'
#
loop_
_entity.id
_entity.type
_entity.pdbx_description
1 polymer ?
#
loop_
_entity_poly.entity_id
_entity_poly.type
_entity_poly.pdbx_seq_one_letter_code
_entity_poly.pdbx_strand_id
1 'polypeptide(L)'
;MLRKARIISQILFFSAFIFSFYFLNVNGHVQHSSAQWFLQINPLVALLTSTASRTVISVLLPGAIALLIVTALFGRIFCGFACPLGSAIDFFDGAVFGKSRHISRRPPQYLRRLKYVLLSGIAVLAVFGVLSPLFMDPVLMMTRIMALVIDPFFRIAGKSAADVFTSTQQADAGAFPGSVLIIFVLFILFAGGFWDRRFWCQYLCPSGAFFALISRFPLLRRTIKPDKCNSCGVCATNICPVRAIQEKDVSVTSASECILCGKCSAMKKGCSVISIVKPAVKEVTGPDLKRRNIMAGMIGGAIALPVIKAGAFDIAEDVELIRPPGSLPEEGFLTRCIACGECMKACPNHALVPCGFSGGLSRLFTPRLRPRTGYCEPSCNACGYVCPVEAIRPVPANEKPYTKIGTAIVDTSRCIAWKGERQCLVCMTQCPYSAIVEKQAVPGDDNGPSGPYIDKDACTGCGKCELFCPVSTVSAIRVQSYGERRVASGSFITPARKKKIDNIRKEAADGQAGGE
;
A
#
# COMPACT_ATOMS: atom_id res chain seq x y z
N MET A 1 14.92 -32.89 5.99
CA MET A 1 14.31 -32.07 7.08
C MET A 1 14.03 -30.64 6.61
N LEU A 2 15.01 -29.91 6.08
CA LEU A 2 14.86 -28.49 5.68
C LEU A 2 13.68 -28.20 4.72
N ARG A 3 13.42 -29.06 3.73
CA ARG A 3 12.27 -28.89 2.81
C ARG A 3 10.92 -28.90 3.55
N LYS A 4 10.74 -29.79 4.54
CA LYS A 4 9.52 -29.87 5.34
C LYS A 4 9.39 -28.63 6.23
N ALA A 5 10.48 -28.26 6.92
CA ALA A 5 10.53 -27.04 7.73
C ALA A 5 10.17 -25.78 6.92
N ARG A 6 10.66 -25.67 5.68
CA ARG A 6 10.29 -24.58 4.77
C ARG A 6 8.80 -24.54 4.48
N ILE A 7 8.20 -25.67 4.11
CA ILE A 7 6.77 -25.72 3.76
C ILE A 7 5.92 -25.35 4.98
N ILE A 8 6.23 -25.89 6.16
CA ILE A 8 5.56 -25.56 7.42
C ILE A 8 5.69 -24.05 7.70
N SER A 9 6.89 -23.50 7.57
CA SER A 9 7.15 -22.07 7.76
C SER A 9 6.38 -21.21 6.75
N GLN A 10 6.36 -21.58 5.46
CA GLN A 10 5.60 -20.85 4.43
C GLN A 10 4.11 -20.82 4.73
N ILE A 11 3.53 -21.95 5.15
CA ILE A 11 2.12 -22.03 5.54
C ILE A 11 1.88 -21.14 6.77
N LEU A 12 2.70 -21.27 7.80
CA LEU A 12 2.56 -20.50 9.03
C LEU A 12 2.65 -18.99 8.79
N PHE A 13 3.66 -18.52 8.06
CA PHE A 13 3.83 -17.10 7.75
C PHE A 13 2.73 -16.56 6.82
N PHE A 14 2.29 -17.35 5.84
CA PHE A 14 1.22 -16.94 4.95
C PHE A 14 -0.12 -16.88 5.68
N SER A 15 -0.42 -17.86 6.53
CA SER A 15 -1.61 -17.84 7.40
C SER A 15 -1.54 -16.70 8.41
N ALA A 16 -0.38 -16.43 9.01
CA ALA A 16 -0.19 -15.29 9.91
C ALA A 16 -0.40 -13.96 9.17
N PHE A 17 0.09 -13.84 7.93
CA PHE A 17 -0.15 -12.67 7.08
C PHE A 17 -1.64 -12.47 6.81
N ILE A 18 -2.37 -13.51 6.39
CA ILE A 18 -3.82 -13.46 6.16
C ILE A 18 -4.56 -13.13 7.47
N PHE A 19 -4.16 -13.75 8.58
CA PHE A 19 -4.77 -13.52 9.89
C PHE A 19 -4.57 -12.08 10.38
N SER A 20 -3.33 -11.58 10.35
CA SER A 20 -3.02 -10.19 10.71
C SER A 20 -3.77 -9.21 9.81
N PHE A 21 -3.86 -9.51 8.51
CA PHE A 21 -4.60 -8.70 7.58
C PHE A 21 -6.10 -8.67 7.93
N TYR A 22 -6.76 -9.83 8.07
CA TYR A 22 -8.22 -9.91 8.21
C TYR A 22 -8.80 -9.85 9.62
N PHE A 23 -8.05 -10.15 10.67
CA PHE A 23 -8.58 -10.21 12.04
C PHE A 23 -8.04 -9.10 12.92
N LEU A 24 -6.75 -8.75 12.78
CA LEU A 24 -6.14 -7.67 13.58
C LEU A 24 -6.44 -6.27 13.01
N ASN A 25 -6.95 -6.19 11.78
CA ASN A 25 -7.25 -4.93 11.10
C ASN A 25 -8.76 -4.71 10.87
N VAL A 26 -9.61 -5.16 11.82
CA VAL A 26 -11.08 -5.13 11.72
C VAL A 26 -11.69 -4.02 12.58
N ASN A 27 -12.60 -3.28 11.94
CA ASN A 27 -13.72 -2.48 12.47
C ASN A 27 -13.51 -1.72 13.78
N GLY A 28 -13.07 -0.47 13.67
CA GLY A 28 -13.37 0.60 14.63
C GLY A 28 -12.70 0.53 16.01
N HIS A 29 -12.17 -0.63 16.40
CA HIS A 29 -11.44 -0.86 17.64
C HIS A 29 -10.06 -1.42 17.31
N VAL A 30 -9.20 -0.56 16.80
CA VAL A 30 -7.81 -0.91 16.49
C VAL A 30 -7.08 -1.22 17.81
N GLN A 31 -6.79 -2.49 18.08
CA GLN A 31 -5.72 -2.79 19.03
C GLN A 31 -4.41 -2.33 18.39
N HIS A 32 -3.74 -1.40 19.08
CA HIS A 32 -2.52 -0.76 18.61
C HIS A 32 -1.47 -1.78 18.14
N SER A 33 -0.69 -1.38 17.13
CA SER A 33 0.60 -1.95 16.69
C SER A 33 0.68 -3.39 16.13
N SER A 34 -0.35 -4.24 16.19
CA SER A 34 -0.19 -5.67 15.84
C SER A 34 -0.41 -6.03 14.36
N ALA A 35 -1.19 -5.28 13.58
CA ALA A 35 -1.62 -5.74 12.25
C ALA A 35 -0.57 -5.53 11.13
N GLN A 36 0.38 -4.61 11.26
CA GLN A 36 1.26 -4.16 10.15
C GLN A 36 2.70 -4.68 10.23
N TRP A 37 2.99 -5.58 11.16
CA TRP A 37 4.36 -6.06 11.42
C TRP A 37 5.07 -6.53 10.14
N PHE A 38 4.34 -7.13 9.18
CA PHE A 38 4.90 -7.60 7.91
C PHE A 38 5.39 -6.47 6.99
N LEU A 39 4.83 -5.26 7.10
CA LEU A 39 5.33 -4.07 6.40
C LEU A 39 6.52 -3.47 7.11
N GLN A 40 6.51 -3.49 8.45
CA GLN A 40 7.58 -2.93 9.29
C GLN A 40 8.87 -3.74 9.22
N ILE A 41 8.82 -5.04 8.94
CA ILE A 41 10.01 -5.87 8.76
C ILE A 41 10.75 -5.63 7.44
N ASN A 42 10.20 -4.87 6.48
CA ASN A 42 10.79 -4.73 5.15
C ASN A 42 11.91 -3.66 5.13
N PRO A 43 13.20 -4.06 5.05
CA PRO A 43 14.29 -3.11 5.13
C PRO A 43 14.46 -2.25 3.87
N LEU A 44 13.99 -2.72 2.70
CA LEU A 44 14.02 -1.89 1.50
C LEU A 44 13.06 -0.71 1.65
N VAL A 45 11.87 -0.95 2.18
CA VAL A 45 10.89 0.11 2.50
C VAL A 45 11.45 1.05 3.56
N ALA A 46 12.01 0.53 4.65
CA ALA A 46 12.64 1.35 5.68
C ALA A 46 13.73 2.28 5.11
N LEU A 47 14.59 1.76 4.25
CA LEU A 47 15.67 2.51 3.62
C LEU A 47 15.14 3.58 2.63
N LEU A 48 14.30 3.18 1.68
CA LEU A 48 13.83 4.07 0.62
C LEU A 48 12.91 5.17 1.17
N THR A 49 12.01 4.84 2.10
CA THR A 49 11.13 5.83 2.72
C THR A 49 11.91 6.80 3.60
N SER A 50 12.93 6.33 4.33
CA SER A 50 13.80 7.23 5.11
C SER A 50 14.63 8.15 4.21
N THR A 51 15.08 7.64 3.06
CA THR A 51 15.81 8.43 2.04
C THR A 51 14.91 9.49 1.40
N ALA A 52 13.71 9.10 0.97
CA ALA A 52 12.76 10.00 0.31
C ALA A 52 12.25 11.10 1.22
N SER A 53 11.93 10.76 2.47
CA SER A 53 11.43 11.72 3.46
C SER A 53 12.52 12.53 4.15
N ARG A 54 13.80 12.18 3.96
CA ARG A 54 14.96 12.74 4.68
C ARG A 54 14.83 12.65 6.21
N THR A 55 14.07 11.67 6.69
CA THR A 55 13.80 11.45 8.11
C THR A 55 13.87 9.97 8.44
N VAL A 56 14.41 9.61 9.59
CA VAL A 56 14.47 8.21 10.03
C VAL A 56 13.14 7.84 10.69
N ILE A 57 12.40 6.90 10.08
CA ILE A 57 11.13 6.41 10.62
C ILE A 57 11.44 5.31 11.65
N SER A 58 11.46 5.67 12.92
CA SER A 58 11.85 4.80 14.03
C SER A 58 11.04 3.51 14.11
N VAL A 59 9.75 3.56 13.78
CA VAL A 59 8.84 2.40 13.80
C VAL A 59 9.28 1.27 12.86
N LEU A 60 9.99 1.58 11.76
CA LEU A 60 10.45 0.59 10.79
C LEU A 60 11.81 -0.05 11.16
N LEU A 61 12.59 0.60 12.03
CA LEU A 61 13.98 0.19 12.29
C LEU A 61 14.11 -1.20 12.93
N PRO A 62 13.36 -1.56 13.99
CA PRO A 62 13.59 -2.83 14.68
C PRO A 62 13.36 -4.04 13.77
N GLY A 63 12.25 -4.03 13.02
CA GLY A 63 11.91 -5.08 12.07
C GLY A 63 12.90 -5.17 10.90
N ALA A 64 13.26 -4.02 10.32
CA ALA A 64 14.24 -3.94 9.25
C ALA A 64 15.61 -4.48 9.68
N ILE A 65 16.15 -4.02 10.82
CA ILE A 65 17.44 -4.44 11.35
C ILE A 65 17.45 -5.95 11.66
N ALA A 66 16.40 -6.45 12.32
CA ALA A 66 16.28 -7.88 12.60
C ALA A 66 16.31 -8.71 11.31
N LEU A 67 15.57 -8.31 10.27
CA LEU A 67 15.57 -9.03 8.99
C LEU A 67 16.90 -8.91 8.25
N LEU A 68 17.59 -7.77 8.37
CA LEU A 68 18.93 -7.58 7.82
C LEU A 68 19.96 -8.52 8.45
N ILE A 69 19.94 -8.66 9.78
CA ILE A 69 20.81 -9.59 10.52
C ILE A 69 20.53 -11.03 10.06
N VAL A 70 19.26 -11.43 10.02
CA VAL A 70 18.86 -12.76 9.55
C VAL A 70 19.31 -12.97 8.10
N THR A 71 19.19 -11.96 7.24
CA THR A 71 19.60 -12.06 5.83
C THR A 71 21.11 -12.12 5.66
N ALA A 72 21.88 -11.40 6.48
CA ALA A 72 23.34 -11.46 6.47
C ALA A 72 23.84 -12.84 6.92
N LEU A 73 23.25 -13.40 7.98
CA LEU A 73 23.66 -14.68 8.56
C LEU A 73 23.19 -15.89 7.75
N PHE A 74 21.93 -15.90 7.34
CA PHE A 74 21.29 -17.05 6.70
C PHE A 74 20.98 -16.83 5.22
N GLY A 75 21.44 -15.74 4.63
CA GLY A 75 21.20 -15.42 3.23
C GLY A 75 19.74 -15.04 2.94
N ARG A 76 19.28 -15.25 1.70
CA ARG A 76 17.90 -14.92 1.28
C ARG A 76 16.83 -15.90 1.81
N ILE A 77 16.91 -16.29 3.08
CA ILE A 77 15.97 -17.23 3.70
C ILE A 77 14.54 -16.67 3.73
N PHE A 78 14.37 -15.36 3.91
CA PHE A 78 13.07 -14.69 3.89
C PHE A 78 12.28 -14.97 2.61
N CYS A 79 12.93 -14.84 1.44
CA CYS A 79 12.31 -15.11 0.14
C CYS A 79 11.82 -16.56 -0.02
N GLY A 80 12.43 -17.51 0.71
CA GLY A 80 12.10 -18.93 0.67
C GLY A 80 11.09 -19.39 1.72
N PHE A 81 11.07 -18.74 2.89
CA PHE A 81 10.35 -19.22 4.09
C PHE A 81 9.19 -18.32 4.52
N ALA A 82 9.30 -16.99 4.36
CA ALA A 82 8.36 -16.05 4.98
C ALA A 82 7.69 -15.07 3.98
N CYS A 83 8.27 -14.85 2.80
CA CYS A 83 7.72 -13.90 1.83
C CYS A 83 6.33 -14.34 1.32
N PRO A 84 5.27 -13.55 1.54
CA PRO A 84 3.90 -13.95 1.22
C PRO A 84 3.67 -14.10 -0.30
N LEU A 85 4.21 -13.18 -1.10
CA LEU A 85 4.17 -13.29 -2.56
C LEU A 85 4.94 -14.52 -3.06
N GLY A 86 6.08 -14.85 -2.45
CA GLY A 86 6.85 -16.03 -2.81
C GLY A 86 6.10 -17.34 -2.54
N SER A 87 5.32 -17.39 -1.46
CA SER A 87 4.43 -18.51 -1.14
C SER A 87 3.26 -18.59 -2.12
N ALA A 88 2.63 -17.45 -2.45
CA ALA A 88 1.56 -17.38 -3.44
C ALA A 88 2.02 -17.87 -4.82
N ILE A 89 3.20 -17.44 -5.29
CA ILE A 89 3.78 -17.91 -6.55
C ILE A 89 4.10 -19.40 -6.49
N ASP A 90 4.74 -19.90 -5.42
CA ASP A 90 5.05 -21.34 -5.29
C ASP A 90 3.78 -22.22 -5.38
N PHE A 91 2.67 -21.76 -4.80
CA PHE A 91 1.38 -22.43 -4.85
C PHE A 91 0.77 -22.38 -6.25
N PHE A 92 0.66 -21.18 -6.85
CA PHE A 92 0.09 -20.98 -8.18
C PHE A 92 0.86 -21.73 -9.27
N ASP A 93 2.20 -21.60 -9.26
CA ASP A 93 3.09 -22.31 -10.17
C ASP A 93 2.88 -23.83 -10.09
N GLY A 94 2.68 -24.36 -8.89
CA GLY A 94 2.44 -25.78 -8.66
C GLY A 94 1.08 -26.24 -9.20
N ALA A 95 0.04 -25.47 -8.95
CA ALA A 95 -1.34 -25.78 -9.35
C ALA A 95 -1.55 -25.66 -10.86
N VAL A 96 -1.05 -24.60 -11.50
CA VAL A 96 -1.34 -24.27 -12.91
C VAL A 96 -0.28 -24.83 -13.85
N PHE A 97 1.01 -24.64 -13.53
CA PHE A 97 2.12 -24.94 -14.44
C PHE A 97 2.92 -26.19 -14.04
N GLY A 98 2.37 -27.03 -13.17
CA GLY A 98 3.07 -28.18 -12.58
C GLY A 98 3.59 -29.19 -13.62
N LYS A 99 2.76 -29.54 -14.62
CA LYS A 99 3.08 -30.57 -15.64
C LYS A 99 3.42 -30.00 -17.03
N SER A 100 3.08 -28.74 -17.31
CA SER A 100 3.15 -28.13 -18.65
C SER A 100 4.42 -27.30 -18.92
N ARG A 101 5.46 -27.40 -18.07
CA ARG A 101 6.61 -26.49 -18.16
C ARG A 101 7.65 -26.95 -19.19
N HIS A 102 7.81 -26.15 -20.24
CA HIS A 102 8.86 -26.33 -21.24
C HIS A 102 10.19 -25.75 -20.76
N ILE A 103 11.09 -26.64 -20.31
CA ILE A 103 12.47 -26.31 -19.92
C ILE A 103 13.27 -25.58 -21.03
N SER A 104 12.91 -25.82 -22.29
CA SER A 104 13.59 -25.26 -23.47
C SER A 104 13.34 -23.78 -23.74
N ARG A 105 12.29 -23.16 -23.17
CA ARG A 105 11.94 -21.74 -23.41
C ARG A 105 12.30 -20.82 -22.24
N ARG A 106 13.23 -21.24 -21.39
CA ARG A 106 13.61 -20.47 -20.20
C ARG A 106 14.35 -19.18 -20.56
N PRO A 107 14.09 -18.07 -19.87
CA PRO A 107 14.83 -16.85 -20.07
C PRO A 107 16.32 -17.05 -19.77
N PRO A 108 17.21 -16.38 -20.51
CA PRO A 108 18.65 -16.45 -20.27
C PRO A 108 19.03 -15.83 -18.93
N GLN A 109 20.04 -16.39 -18.24
CA GLN A 109 20.40 -15.98 -16.88
C GLN A 109 20.86 -14.52 -16.78
N TYR A 110 21.37 -13.91 -17.86
CA TYR A 110 21.78 -12.50 -17.87
C TYR A 110 20.62 -11.55 -17.57
N LEU A 111 19.36 -11.93 -17.84
CA LEU A 111 18.19 -11.10 -17.55
C LEU A 111 18.01 -10.88 -16.05
N ARG A 112 18.63 -11.69 -15.17
CA ARG A 112 18.65 -11.44 -13.73
C ARG A 112 19.32 -10.13 -13.36
N ARG A 113 20.06 -9.49 -14.27
CA ARG A 113 20.58 -8.12 -14.05
C ARG A 113 19.47 -7.09 -13.90
N LEU A 114 18.29 -7.35 -14.48
CA LEU A 114 17.18 -6.39 -14.55
C LEU A 114 16.69 -5.97 -13.15
N LYS A 115 16.56 -6.88 -12.19
CA LYS A 115 16.20 -6.51 -10.81
C LYS A 115 17.19 -5.54 -10.15
N TYR A 116 18.48 -5.59 -10.52
CA TYR A 116 19.48 -4.65 -10.01
C TYR A 116 19.42 -3.30 -10.73
N VAL A 117 19.15 -3.32 -12.05
CA VAL A 117 18.84 -2.10 -12.82
C VAL A 117 17.63 -1.39 -12.20
N LEU A 118 16.53 -2.12 -11.98
CA LEU A 118 15.32 -1.62 -11.33
C LEU A 118 15.64 -1.08 -9.92
N LEU A 119 16.33 -1.83 -9.07
CA LEU A 119 16.71 -1.37 -7.74
C LEU A 119 17.49 -0.04 -7.78
N SER A 120 18.47 0.09 -8.68
CA SER A 120 19.24 1.34 -8.80
C SER A 120 18.41 2.52 -9.30
N GLY A 121 17.48 2.29 -10.23
CA GLY A 121 16.55 3.33 -10.70
C GLY A 121 15.57 3.76 -9.60
N ILE A 122 15.02 2.80 -8.84
CA ILE A 122 14.15 3.07 -7.69
C ILE A 122 14.91 3.86 -6.61
N ALA A 123 16.18 3.53 -6.36
CA ALA A 123 17.00 4.27 -5.40
C ALA A 123 17.20 5.74 -5.83
N VAL A 124 17.47 6.01 -7.11
CA VAL A 124 17.55 7.38 -7.64
C VAL A 124 16.22 8.12 -7.46
N LEU A 125 15.10 7.49 -7.83
CA LEU A 125 13.78 8.09 -7.66
C LEU A 125 13.46 8.41 -6.19
N ALA A 126 13.84 7.51 -5.27
CA ALA A 126 13.68 7.74 -3.84
C ALA A 126 14.50 8.94 -3.33
N VAL A 127 15.74 9.15 -3.81
CA VAL A 127 16.55 10.35 -3.48
C VAL A 127 15.82 11.64 -3.85
N PHE A 128 15.04 11.64 -4.94
CA PHE A 128 14.23 12.77 -5.38
C PHE A 128 12.80 12.80 -4.82
N GLY A 129 12.53 12.00 -3.78
CA GLY A 129 11.25 11.97 -3.06
C GLY A 129 10.14 11.16 -3.73
N VAL A 130 10.46 10.34 -4.72
CA VAL A 130 9.48 9.57 -5.50
C VAL A 130 9.48 8.12 -5.04
N LEU A 131 8.38 7.72 -4.37
CA LEU A 131 8.19 6.36 -3.86
C LEU A 131 7.21 5.51 -4.68
N SER A 132 6.56 6.04 -5.71
CA SER A 132 5.61 5.29 -6.55
C SER A 132 6.17 3.96 -7.10
N PRO A 133 7.47 3.80 -7.45
CA PRO A 133 8.05 2.54 -7.90
C PRO A 133 8.05 1.40 -6.86
N LEU A 134 7.78 1.70 -5.59
CA LEU A 134 7.61 0.68 -4.54
C LEU A 134 6.42 -0.25 -4.80
N PHE A 135 5.56 0.02 -5.79
CA PHE A 135 4.59 -0.96 -6.27
C PHE A 135 5.22 -2.29 -6.72
N MET A 136 6.51 -2.31 -7.04
CA MET A 136 7.26 -3.52 -7.42
C MET A 136 7.78 -4.33 -6.23
N ASP A 137 7.69 -3.80 -5.01
CA ASP A 137 8.05 -4.55 -3.80
C ASP A 137 7.06 -5.71 -3.58
N PRO A 138 7.53 -6.94 -3.33
CA PRO A 138 6.67 -8.10 -3.26
C PRO A 138 5.72 -8.10 -2.05
N VAL A 139 6.11 -7.46 -0.94
CA VAL A 139 5.26 -7.37 0.26
C VAL A 139 4.20 -6.30 0.02
N LEU A 140 4.59 -5.11 -0.47
CA LEU A 140 3.65 -4.03 -0.78
C LEU A 140 2.65 -4.39 -1.87
N MET A 141 3.11 -5.11 -2.89
CA MET A 141 2.25 -5.61 -3.94
C MET A 141 1.20 -6.55 -3.34
N MET A 142 1.61 -7.52 -2.52
CA MET A 142 0.69 -8.46 -1.88
C MET A 142 -0.34 -7.76 -0.99
N THR A 143 0.09 -6.79 -0.18
CA THR A 143 -0.82 -6.05 0.72
C THR A 143 -1.80 -5.21 -0.07
N ARG A 144 -1.35 -4.59 -1.16
CA ARG A 144 -2.21 -3.80 -2.04
C ARG A 144 -3.26 -4.66 -2.74
N ILE A 145 -2.88 -5.84 -3.23
CA ILE A 145 -3.81 -6.80 -3.83
C ILE A 145 -4.86 -7.21 -2.80
N MET A 146 -4.42 -7.51 -1.58
CA MET A 146 -5.32 -7.89 -0.50
C MET A 146 -6.29 -6.76 -0.16
N ALA A 147 -5.81 -5.51 -0.06
CA ALA A 147 -6.62 -4.35 0.33
C ALA A 147 -7.54 -3.81 -0.77
N LEU A 148 -7.09 -3.79 -2.02
CA LEU A 148 -7.79 -3.11 -3.11
C LEU A 148 -8.50 -4.05 -4.08
N VAL A 149 -8.25 -5.36 -4.02
CA VAL A 149 -8.87 -6.36 -4.91
C VAL A 149 -9.61 -7.42 -4.12
N ILE A 150 -8.92 -8.10 -3.20
CA ILE A 150 -9.46 -9.28 -2.52
C ILE A 150 -10.48 -8.90 -1.43
N ASP A 151 -10.17 -7.90 -0.58
CA ASP A 151 -11.09 -7.40 0.45
C ASP A 151 -12.44 -6.91 -0.12
N PRO A 152 -12.49 -6.00 -1.11
CA PRO A 152 -13.77 -5.59 -1.69
C PRO A 152 -14.51 -6.74 -2.37
N PHE A 153 -13.81 -7.68 -3.03
CA PHE A 153 -14.43 -8.87 -3.64
C PHE A 153 -15.17 -9.71 -2.60
N PHE A 154 -14.54 -10.05 -1.47
CA PHE A 154 -15.18 -10.84 -0.42
C PHE A 154 -16.33 -10.11 0.27
N ARG A 155 -16.24 -8.78 0.42
CA ARG A 155 -17.36 -7.98 0.96
C ARG A 155 -18.57 -7.97 0.03
N ILE A 156 -18.37 -7.94 -1.28
CA ILE A 156 -19.45 -8.02 -2.27
C ILE A 156 -20.02 -9.44 -2.31
N ALA A 157 -19.16 -10.45 -2.39
CA ALA A 157 -19.56 -11.86 -2.47
C ALA A 157 -20.25 -12.37 -1.19
N GLY A 158 -19.92 -11.80 -0.02
CA GLY A 158 -20.50 -12.17 1.26
C GLY A 158 -21.85 -11.51 1.59
N LYS A 159 -22.36 -10.61 0.75
CA LYS A 159 -23.69 -9.99 0.94
C LYS A 159 -24.79 -10.87 0.36
N SER A 160 -25.94 -10.92 1.03
CA SER A 160 -27.12 -11.66 0.58
C SER A 160 -27.74 -11.01 -0.67
N ALA A 161 -28.46 -11.77 -1.50
CA ALA A 161 -29.09 -11.26 -2.74
C ALA A 161 -30.06 -10.08 -2.49
N ALA A 162 -30.62 -9.96 -1.28
CA ALA A 162 -31.47 -8.85 -0.87
C ALA A 162 -30.70 -7.54 -0.62
N ASP A 163 -29.47 -7.62 -0.10
CA ASP A 163 -28.61 -6.46 0.13
C ASP A 163 -27.97 -5.91 -1.16
N VAL A 164 -27.83 -6.76 -2.18
CA VAL A 164 -27.29 -6.37 -3.49
C VAL A 164 -28.24 -5.40 -4.19
N PHE A 165 -29.56 -5.57 -4.05
CA PHE A 165 -30.55 -4.71 -4.70
C PHE A 165 -30.57 -3.27 -4.12
N THR A 166 -30.41 -3.12 -2.80
CA THR A 166 -30.32 -1.79 -2.15
C THR A 166 -28.93 -1.15 -2.27
N SER A 167 -27.87 -1.95 -2.48
CA SER A 167 -26.48 -1.47 -2.61
C SER A 167 -26.02 -1.24 -4.05
N THR A 168 -26.92 -1.25 -5.04
CA THR A 168 -26.60 -0.85 -6.42
C THR A 168 -26.10 0.60 -6.54
N GLN A 169 -26.36 1.48 -5.55
CA GLN A 169 -25.68 2.79 -5.45
C GLN A 169 -24.25 2.75 -4.87
N GLN A 170 -23.82 1.64 -4.26
CA GLN A 170 -22.48 1.43 -3.70
C GLN A 170 -21.54 0.62 -4.62
N ALA A 171 -22.05 0.11 -5.74
CA ALA A 171 -21.29 -0.67 -6.70
C ALA A 171 -20.22 0.14 -7.47
N ASP A 172 -20.27 1.47 -7.45
CA ASP A 172 -19.24 2.34 -8.06
C ASP A 172 -17.88 2.30 -7.32
N ALA A 173 -17.81 1.68 -6.14
CA ALA A 173 -16.54 1.45 -5.45
C ALA A 173 -15.73 0.27 -6.03
N GLY A 174 -16.35 -0.63 -6.81
CA GLY A 174 -15.72 -1.86 -7.30
C GLY A 174 -14.92 -1.72 -8.60
N ALA A 175 -15.28 -0.78 -9.47
CA ALA A 175 -14.71 -0.63 -10.82
C ALA A 175 -13.88 0.65 -10.96
N PHE A 176 -12.93 0.87 -10.05
CA PHE A 176 -11.96 1.96 -10.23
C PHE A 176 -10.95 1.59 -11.34
N PRO A 177 -10.57 2.49 -12.27
CA PRO A 177 -9.56 2.18 -13.31
C PRO A 177 -8.24 1.64 -12.75
N GLY A 178 -7.88 1.99 -11.51
CA GLY A 178 -6.72 1.45 -10.81
C GLY A 178 -6.83 -0.02 -10.40
N SER A 179 -8.03 -0.57 -10.15
CA SER A 179 -8.19 -2.01 -9.84
C SER A 179 -7.89 -2.86 -11.08
N VAL A 180 -8.26 -2.38 -12.28
CA VAL A 180 -7.90 -3.01 -13.56
C VAL A 180 -6.38 -3.07 -13.74
N LEU A 181 -5.65 -1.99 -13.40
CA LEU A 181 -4.19 -2.00 -13.46
C LEU A 181 -3.59 -3.04 -12.50
N ILE A 182 -4.09 -3.13 -11.27
CA ILE A 182 -3.59 -4.11 -10.29
C ILE A 182 -3.85 -5.54 -10.80
N ILE A 183 -5.03 -5.82 -11.34
CA ILE A 183 -5.40 -7.11 -11.92
C ILE A 183 -4.50 -7.44 -13.12
N PHE A 184 -4.21 -6.46 -13.98
CA PHE A 184 -3.31 -6.65 -15.11
C PHE A 184 -1.87 -6.94 -14.69
N VAL A 185 -1.32 -6.19 -13.72
CA VAL A 185 0.02 -6.44 -13.16
C VAL A 185 0.09 -7.82 -12.49
N LEU A 186 -0.97 -8.22 -11.78
CA LEU A 186 -1.14 -9.55 -11.21
C LEU A 186 -1.09 -10.65 -12.27
N PHE A 187 -1.84 -10.48 -13.36
CA PHE A 187 -1.86 -11.41 -14.46
C PHE A 187 -0.46 -11.60 -15.05
N ILE A 188 0.27 -10.51 -15.33
CA ILE A 188 1.65 -10.58 -15.82
C ILE A 188 2.56 -11.30 -14.83
N LEU A 189 2.44 -10.97 -13.53
CA LEU A 189 3.27 -11.58 -12.49
C LEU A 189 3.11 -13.10 -12.46
N PHE A 190 1.87 -13.59 -12.47
CA PHE A 190 1.58 -15.02 -12.40
C PHE A 190 1.81 -15.72 -13.75
N ALA A 191 1.54 -15.05 -14.88
CA ALA A 191 1.85 -15.56 -16.21
C ALA A 191 3.35 -15.79 -16.40
N GLY A 192 4.21 -15.02 -15.73
CA GLY A 192 5.66 -15.25 -15.67
C GLY A 192 6.05 -16.69 -15.30
N GLY A 193 5.23 -17.37 -14.48
CA GLY A 193 5.41 -18.77 -14.08
C GLY A 193 5.42 -19.77 -15.25
N PHE A 194 4.88 -19.38 -16.41
CA PHE A 194 4.94 -20.14 -17.66
C PHE A 194 6.38 -20.33 -18.15
N TRP A 195 7.23 -19.28 -18.05
CA TRP A 195 8.61 -19.31 -18.55
C TRP A 195 9.62 -19.84 -17.53
N ASP A 196 9.51 -19.44 -16.27
CA ASP A 196 10.43 -19.90 -15.22
C ASP A 196 9.75 -19.93 -13.85
N ARG A 197 10.23 -20.80 -12.95
CA ARG A 197 9.75 -20.84 -11.57
C ARG A 197 10.10 -19.54 -10.87
N ARG A 198 9.15 -18.96 -10.14
CA ARG A 198 9.40 -17.70 -9.41
C ARG A 198 10.01 -16.61 -10.31
N PHE A 199 9.48 -16.47 -11.54
CA PHE A 199 9.96 -15.51 -12.55
C PHE A 199 10.15 -14.10 -11.96
N TRP A 200 9.14 -13.59 -11.25
CA TRP A 200 9.20 -12.29 -10.57
C TRP A 200 10.42 -12.16 -9.64
N CYS A 201 10.63 -13.14 -8.77
CA CYS A 201 11.73 -13.13 -7.80
C CYS A 201 13.11 -13.20 -8.46
N GLN A 202 13.20 -13.87 -9.62
CA GLN A 202 14.47 -14.01 -10.34
C GLN A 202 14.85 -12.74 -11.11
N TYR A 203 13.89 -12.11 -11.79
CA TYR A 203 14.17 -11.10 -12.82
C TYR A 203 13.72 -9.68 -12.47
N LEU A 204 12.66 -9.49 -11.67
CA LEU A 204 12.02 -8.18 -11.49
C LEU A 204 12.01 -7.67 -10.05
N CYS A 205 12.07 -8.54 -9.05
CA CYS A 205 11.89 -8.19 -7.65
C CYS A 205 13.03 -7.32 -7.07
N PRO A 206 12.79 -6.04 -6.73
CA PRO A 206 13.82 -5.13 -6.21
C PRO A 206 14.26 -5.50 -4.79
N SER A 207 13.34 -5.95 -3.94
CA SER A 207 13.64 -6.39 -2.56
C SER A 207 14.43 -7.68 -2.55
N GLY A 208 14.15 -8.56 -3.52
CA GLY A 208 15.03 -9.67 -3.85
C GLY A 208 16.45 -9.16 -4.12
N ALA A 209 16.61 -8.28 -5.12
CA ALA A 209 17.91 -7.69 -5.47
C ALA A 209 18.64 -7.10 -4.24
N PHE A 210 17.93 -6.33 -3.41
CA PHE A 210 18.44 -5.75 -2.17
C PHE A 210 18.95 -6.83 -1.21
N PHE A 211 18.17 -7.89 -0.96
CA PHE A 211 18.63 -9.00 -0.12
C PHE A 211 19.85 -9.75 -0.70
N ALA A 212 20.05 -9.80 -2.03
CA ALA A 212 21.28 -10.41 -2.61
C ALA A 212 22.54 -9.65 -2.26
N LEU A 213 22.44 -8.32 -2.20
CA LEU A 213 23.58 -7.45 -1.90
C LEU A 213 24.10 -7.75 -0.49
N ILE A 214 23.18 -8.08 0.41
CA ILE A 214 23.42 -8.30 1.84
C ILE A 214 23.83 -9.76 2.10
N SER A 215 23.21 -10.72 1.38
CA SER A 215 23.48 -12.14 1.52
C SER A 215 24.77 -12.62 0.82
N ARG A 216 25.86 -11.83 0.83
CA ARG A 216 27.09 -12.18 0.09
C ARG A 216 27.85 -13.32 0.77
N PHE A 217 27.83 -13.40 2.10
CA PHE A 217 28.60 -14.40 2.84
C PHE A 217 27.76 -15.15 3.89
N PRO A 218 26.67 -15.83 3.49
CA PRO A 218 25.82 -16.52 4.45
C PRO A 218 26.57 -17.70 5.11
N LEU A 219 26.22 -18.01 6.36
CA LEU A 219 26.76 -19.12 7.14
C LEU A 219 26.25 -20.47 6.62
N LEU A 220 24.95 -20.56 6.31
CA LEU A 220 24.34 -21.77 5.75
C LEU A 220 24.51 -21.78 4.23
N ARG A 221 25.19 -22.81 3.71
CA ARG A 221 25.44 -22.96 2.27
C ARG A 221 25.14 -24.38 1.80
N ARG A 222 24.89 -24.49 0.51
CA ARG A 222 24.91 -25.78 -0.18
C ARG A 222 26.36 -26.20 -0.38
N THR A 223 26.68 -27.41 0.06
CA THR A 223 27.93 -28.11 -0.21
C THR A 223 27.64 -29.40 -0.96
N ILE A 224 28.65 -29.95 -1.61
CA ILE A 224 28.55 -31.23 -2.31
C ILE A 224 29.38 -32.26 -1.57
N LYS A 225 28.83 -33.47 -1.46
CA LYS A 225 29.62 -34.66 -1.08
C LYS A 225 30.39 -35.14 -2.31
N PRO A 226 31.73 -34.99 -2.36
CA PRO A 226 32.53 -35.32 -3.55
C PRO A 226 32.31 -36.78 -3.97
N ASP A 227 32.29 -37.71 -3.02
CA ASP A 227 32.15 -39.16 -3.26
C ASP A 227 30.80 -39.57 -3.87
N LYS A 228 29.79 -38.69 -3.85
CA LYS A 228 28.44 -38.97 -4.35
C LYS A 228 28.06 -38.15 -5.58
N CYS A 229 28.89 -37.21 -6.01
CA CYS A 229 28.56 -36.30 -7.09
C CYS A 229 29.09 -36.80 -8.42
N ASN A 230 28.18 -37.11 -9.34
CA ASN A 230 28.50 -37.50 -10.72
C ASN A 230 28.25 -36.37 -11.73
N SER A 231 28.15 -35.12 -11.27
CA SER A 231 27.94 -33.94 -12.12
C SER A 231 26.74 -34.01 -13.08
N CYS A 232 25.68 -34.77 -12.75
CA CYS A 232 24.51 -34.99 -13.62
C CYS A 232 23.65 -33.76 -13.96
N GLY A 233 23.91 -32.57 -13.40
CA GLY A 233 23.18 -31.34 -13.74
C GLY A 233 21.74 -31.22 -13.20
N VAL A 234 21.10 -32.32 -12.77
CA VAL A 234 19.68 -32.35 -12.35
C VAL A 234 19.35 -31.33 -11.26
N CYS A 235 20.27 -31.12 -10.32
CA CYS A 235 20.10 -30.15 -9.25
C CYS A 235 19.98 -28.70 -9.76
N ALA A 236 20.73 -28.35 -10.81
CA ALA A 236 20.75 -27.02 -11.43
C ALA A 236 19.57 -26.80 -12.38
N THR A 237 19.27 -27.78 -13.23
CA THR A 237 18.29 -27.63 -14.32
C THR A 237 16.86 -27.90 -13.87
N ASN A 238 16.60 -28.96 -13.10
CA ASN A 238 15.23 -29.41 -12.84
C ASN A 238 14.76 -29.16 -11.41
N ILE A 239 15.67 -29.08 -10.44
CA ILE A 239 15.29 -29.02 -9.01
C ILE A 239 15.35 -27.61 -8.42
N CYS A 240 16.39 -26.82 -8.75
CA CYS A 240 16.55 -25.47 -8.22
C CYS A 240 15.48 -24.51 -8.80
N PRO A 241 14.58 -23.94 -7.97
CA PRO A 241 13.50 -23.09 -8.47
C PRO A 241 13.99 -21.70 -8.90
N VAL A 242 15.16 -21.27 -8.43
CA VAL A 242 15.76 -19.96 -8.70
C VAL A 242 17.06 -20.08 -9.50
N ARG A 243 17.41 -21.28 -9.94
CA ARG A 243 18.59 -21.57 -10.77
C ARG A 243 19.89 -20.92 -10.20
N ALA A 244 20.08 -21.05 -8.89
CA ALA A 244 21.24 -20.55 -8.17
C ALA A 244 22.48 -21.47 -8.29
N ILE A 245 22.30 -22.71 -8.75
CA ILE A 245 23.40 -23.65 -9.01
C ILE A 245 23.81 -23.46 -10.47
N GLN A 246 25.11 -23.34 -10.75
CA GLN A 246 25.56 -23.14 -12.13
C GLN A 246 25.38 -24.41 -12.97
N GLU A 247 25.07 -24.22 -14.25
CA GLU A 247 24.84 -25.32 -15.19
C GLU A 247 26.16 -25.93 -15.70
N LYS A 248 27.21 -25.10 -15.84
CA LYS A 248 28.55 -25.54 -16.27
C LYS A 248 29.31 -26.27 -15.16
N ASP A 249 29.19 -25.77 -13.94
CA ASP A 249 29.81 -26.37 -12.76
C ASP A 249 28.79 -26.46 -11.63
N VAL A 250 28.29 -27.67 -11.39
CA VAL A 250 27.25 -27.92 -10.39
C VAL A 250 27.77 -27.80 -8.96
N SER A 251 29.09 -27.77 -8.74
CA SER A 251 29.72 -27.52 -7.44
C SER A 251 29.50 -26.09 -6.98
N VAL A 252 29.52 -25.15 -7.93
CA VAL A 252 29.36 -23.73 -7.65
C VAL A 252 27.89 -23.37 -7.46
N THR A 253 27.61 -22.70 -6.35
CA THR A 253 26.27 -22.17 -6.03
C THR A 253 26.36 -20.69 -5.71
N SER A 254 25.58 -19.88 -6.43
CA SER A 254 25.45 -18.45 -6.17
C SER A 254 24.73 -18.21 -4.84
N ALA A 255 25.50 -17.87 -3.80
CA ALA A 255 24.98 -17.60 -2.47
C ALA A 255 23.98 -16.43 -2.46
N SER A 256 24.22 -15.41 -3.29
CA SER A 256 23.34 -14.26 -3.47
C SER A 256 21.97 -14.62 -4.07
N GLU A 257 21.86 -15.73 -4.81
CA GLU A 257 20.61 -16.16 -5.46
C GLU A 257 19.91 -17.30 -4.72
N CYS A 258 20.64 -18.09 -3.94
CA CYS A 258 20.09 -19.23 -3.22
C CYS A 258 19.12 -18.78 -2.09
N ILE A 259 17.87 -19.23 -2.18
CA ILE A 259 16.82 -18.98 -1.16
C ILE A 259 16.73 -20.10 -0.10
N LEU A 260 17.75 -20.97 -0.01
CA LEU A 260 17.81 -22.10 0.94
C LEU A 260 16.57 -23.01 0.97
N CYS A 261 15.92 -23.20 -0.19
CA CYS A 261 14.67 -23.95 -0.25
C CYS A 261 14.78 -25.45 0.10
N GLY A 262 16.00 -26.01 0.16
CA GLY A 262 16.25 -27.41 0.51
C GLY A 262 15.76 -28.45 -0.51
N LYS A 263 15.32 -28.04 -1.71
CA LYS A 263 14.86 -28.99 -2.74
C LYS A 263 16.01 -29.88 -3.25
N CYS A 264 17.20 -29.31 -3.45
CA CYS A 264 18.38 -30.05 -3.90
C CYS A 264 18.92 -31.05 -2.87
N SER A 265 18.80 -30.75 -1.57
CA SER A 265 19.21 -31.68 -0.51
C SER A 265 18.14 -32.72 -0.15
N ALA A 266 16.90 -32.54 -0.63
CA ALA A 266 15.83 -33.50 -0.40
C ALA A 266 15.75 -34.62 -1.47
N MET A 267 16.70 -34.68 -2.40
CA MET A 267 16.73 -35.72 -3.44
C MET A 267 17.18 -37.07 -2.86
N LYS A 268 16.44 -38.15 -3.16
CA LYS A 268 16.74 -39.50 -2.63
C LYS A 268 18.15 -40.00 -2.99
N LYS A 269 18.61 -39.72 -4.22
CA LYS A 269 19.98 -40.03 -4.71
C LYS A 269 20.80 -38.74 -4.93
N GLY A 270 20.66 -37.76 -4.04
CA GLY A 270 21.31 -36.45 -4.18
C GLY A 270 22.70 -36.36 -3.55
N CYS A 271 23.60 -35.60 -4.20
CA CYS A 271 24.93 -35.27 -3.66
C CYS A 271 24.96 -33.94 -2.86
N SER A 272 23.87 -33.17 -2.87
CA SER A 272 23.81 -31.84 -2.25
C SER A 272 23.45 -31.92 -0.78
N VAL A 273 24.21 -31.24 0.07
CA VAL A 273 23.97 -31.10 1.51
C VAL A 273 23.94 -29.62 1.87
N ILE A 274 23.24 -29.26 2.94
CA ILE A 274 23.27 -27.90 3.49
C ILE A 274 24.04 -27.97 4.79
N SER A 275 25.13 -27.24 4.87
CA SER A 275 26.04 -27.24 6.01
C SER A 275 26.44 -25.81 6.38
N ILE A 276 26.87 -25.63 7.62
CA ILE A 276 27.49 -24.38 8.07
C ILE A 276 28.91 -24.37 7.48
N VAL A 277 29.25 -23.33 6.74
CA VAL A 277 30.55 -23.21 6.06
C VAL A 277 31.22 -21.92 6.51
N LYS A 278 32.51 -21.99 6.87
CA LYS A 278 33.29 -20.79 7.20
C LYS A 278 33.34 -19.84 5.99
N PRO A 279 33.28 -18.51 6.19
CA PRO A 279 33.18 -17.54 5.10
C PRO A 279 34.29 -17.60 4.04
N ALA A 280 35.44 -18.19 4.37
CA ALA A 280 36.67 -18.21 3.58
C ALA A 280 36.69 -19.14 2.35
N VAL A 281 35.63 -19.91 2.06
CA VAL A 281 35.59 -20.75 0.85
C VAL A 281 35.43 -19.86 -0.41
N LYS A 282 36.43 -19.95 -1.30
CA LYS A 282 36.81 -18.99 -2.36
C LYS A 282 35.82 -18.80 -3.53
N GLU A 283 34.69 -19.50 -3.57
CA GLU A 283 33.80 -19.53 -4.75
C GLU A 283 32.43 -18.91 -4.51
N VAL A 284 32.42 -17.66 -4.04
CA VAL A 284 31.17 -16.88 -3.98
C VAL A 284 31.01 -16.10 -5.28
N THR A 285 30.22 -16.62 -6.22
CA THR A 285 29.72 -15.75 -7.30
C THR A 285 28.75 -14.75 -6.68
N GLY A 286 29.24 -13.51 -6.53
CA GLY A 286 28.43 -12.38 -6.10
C GLY A 286 27.36 -12.00 -7.13
N PRO A 287 26.47 -11.05 -6.80
CA PRO A 287 25.54 -10.49 -7.77
C PRO A 287 26.28 -9.87 -8.97
N ASP A 288 25.73 -9.99 -10.19
CA ASP A 288 26.33 -9.43 -11.42
C ASP A 288 26.13 -7.89 -11.47
N LEU A 289 26.97 -7.18 -10.72
CA LEU A 289 26.98 -5.72 -10.55
C LEU A 289 27.92 -5.02 -11.54
N LYS A 290 27.83 -5.33 -12.83
CA LYS A 290 28.57 -4.58 -13.84
C LYS A 290 28.20 -3.10 -13.78
N ARG A 291 29.21 -2.20 -13.80
CA ARG A 291 29.03 -0.73 -13.76
C ARG A 291 27.97 -0.25 -14.76
N ARG A 292 27.98 -0.80 -15.99
CA ARG A 292 27.01 -0.49 -17.04
C ARG A 292 25.55 -0.72 -16.63
N ASN A 293 25.27 -1.75 -15.84
CA ASN A 293 23.90 -2.08 -15.41
C ASN A 293 23.41 -1.08 -14.35
N ILE A 294 24.29 -0.72 -13.41
CA ILE A 294 23.98 0.28 -12.37
C ILE A 294 23.77 1.65 -13.03
N MET A 295 24.66 2.05 -13.94
CA MET A 295 24.51 3.28 -14.71
C MET A 295 23.22 3.29 -15.52
N ALA A 296 22.89 2.20 -16.22
CA ALA A 296 21.64 2.10 -16.97
C ALA A 296 20.41 2.30 -16.06
N GLY A 297 20.41 1.72 -14.86
CA GLY A 297 19.30 1.91 -13.92
C GLY A 297 19.23 3.31 -13.34
N MET A 298 20.38 3.92 -12.98
CA MET A 298 20.43 5.30 -12.52
C MET A 298 19.95 6.29 -13.59
N ILE A 299 20.43 6.13 -14.84
CA ILE A 299 20.00 6.94 -15.99
C ILE A 299 18.50 6.73 -16.23
N GLY A 300 18.02 5.48 -16.22
CA GLY A 300 16.59 5.18 -16.36
C GLY A 300 15.74 5.84 -15.29
N GLY A 301 16.19 5.83 -14.02
CA GLY A 301 15.52 6.53 -12.92
C GLY A 301 15.51 8.05 -13.10
N ALA A 302 16.62 8.64 -13.53
CA ALA A 302 16.72 10.07 -13.82
C ALA A 302 15.80 10.51 -14.98
N ILE A 303 15.72 9.70 -16.04
CA ILE A 303 14.82 9.94 -17.19
C ILE A 303 13.35 9.79 -16.77
N ALA A 304 13.02 8.82 -15.90
CA ALA A 304 11.67 8.60 -15.44
C ALA A 304 11.16 9.70 -14.47
N LEU A 305 12.06 10.41 -13.79
CA LEU A 305 11.72 11.43 -12.80
C LEU A 305 10.79 12.53 -13.32
N PRO A 306 11.08 13.23 -14.44
CA PRO A 306 10.17 14.26 -14.96
C PRO A 306 8.82 13.66 -15.36
N VAL A 307 8.79 12.46 -15.94
CA VAL A 307 7.53 11.78 -16.33
C VAL A 307 6.66 11.50 -15.09
N ILE A 308 7.27 11.02 -14.00
CA ILE A 308 6.51 10.70 -12.78
C ILE A 308 6.04 11.97 -12.04
N LYS A 309 6.81 13.06 -12.12
CA LYS A 309 6.45 14.35 -11.52
C LYS A 309 5.57 15.25 -12.41
N ALA A 310 5.48 15.00 -13.72
CA ALA A 310 4.77 15.84 -14.68
C ALA A 310 3.27 16.04 -14.37
N GLY A 311 2.65 15.14 -13.60
CA GLY A 311 1.25 15.25 -13.17
C GLY A 311 1.04 15.61 -11.69
N ALA A 312 2.09 15.99 -10.95
CA ALA A 312 1.98 16.27 -9.52
C ALA A 312 1.33 17.62 -9.17
N PHE A 313 1.05 18.47 -10.16
CA PHE A 313 0.63 19.87 -10.00
C PHE A 313 -0.57 20.27 -10.88
N ASP A 314 -1.52 19.35 -11.13
CA ASP A 314 -2.80 19.74 -11.75
C ASP A 314 -3.70 20.43 -10.70
N ILE A 315 -3.90 21.73 -10.88
CA ILE A 315 -4.58 22.62 -9.93
C ILE A 315 -6.05 22.20 -9.70
N ALA A 316 -6.72 21.70 -10.74
CA ALA A 316 -8.12 21.30 -10.65
C ALA A 316 -8.30 20.05 -9.76
N GLU A 317 -7.34 19.13 -9.81
CA GLU A 317 -7.39 17.90 -9.02
C GLU A 317 -6.95 18.13 -7.56
N ASP A 318 -6.12 19.14 -7.30
CA ASP A 318 -5.70 19.52 -5.94
C ASP A 318 -6.85 20.04 -5.07
N VAL A 319 -7.85 20.69 -5.69
CA VAL A 319 -9.03 21.21 -4.98
C VAL A 319 -9.94 20.09 -4.47
N GLU A 320 -10.05 18.99 -5.21
CA GLU A 320 -10.85 17.81 -4.81
C GLU A 320 -10.01 16.75 -4.07
N LEU A 321 -8.69 16.96 -3.92
CA LEU A 321 -7.79 16.03 -3.25
C LEU A 321 -7.85 16.19 -1.73
N ILE A 322 -8.84 15.54 -1.11
CA ILE A 322 -8.97 15.49 0.34
C ILE A 322 -8.19 14.29 0.87
N ARG A 323 -7.23 14.51 1.76
CA ARG A 323 -6.47 13.45 2.43
C ARG A 323 -7.13 13.07 3.76
N PRO A 324 -6.93 11.83 4.27
CA PRO A 324 -7.43 11.42 5.57
C PRO A 324 -6.88 12.31 6.71
N PRO A 325 -7.59 12.40 7.85
CA PRO A 325 -7.14 13.18 8.99
C PRO A 325 -5.80 12.66 9.52
N GLY A 326 -4.91 13.58 9.91
CA GLY A 326 -3.56 13.23 10.36
C GLY A 326 -2.52 13.15 9.23
N SER A 327 -2.91 13.29 7.96
CA SER A 327 -1.96 13.30 6.84
C SER A 327 -0.98 14.46 6.96
N LEU A 328 0.28 14.18 6.66
CA LEU A 328 1.32 15.20 6.52
C LEU A 328 0.99 16.18 5.37
N PRO A 329 1.61 17.38 5.35
CA PRO A 329 1.60 18.24 4.16
C PRO A 329 1.90 17.44 2.89
N GLU A 330 1.28 17.77 1.75
CA GLU A 330 1.27 16.91 0.56
C GLU A 330 2.68 16.43 0.14
N GLU A 331 3.68 17.30 0.14
CA GLU A 331 5.06 16.91 -0.16
C GLU A 331 5.64 15.89 0.84
N GLY A 332 5.43 16.12 2.14
CA GLY A 332 5.84 15.20 3.20
C GLY A 332 5.04 13.89 3.17
N PHE A 333 3.78 13.94 2.73
CA PHE A 333 2.93 12.78 2.57
C PHE A 333 3.41 11.90 1.41
N LEU A 334 3.68 12.47 0.23
CA LEU A 334 4.12 11.71 -0.95
C LEU A 334 5.51 11.09 -0.78
N THR A 335 6.38 11.73 -0.01
CA THR A 335 7.72 11.21 0.31
C THR A 335 7.71 10.13 1.40
N ARG A 336 6.58 9.88 2.06
CA ARG A 336 6.42 8.80 3.06
C ARG A 336 5.45 7.71 2.65
N CYS A 337 4.36 8.06 1.97
CA CYS A 337 3.29 7.12 1.63
C CYS A 337 3.78 6.06 0.65
N ILE A 338 3.71 4.80 1.04
CA ILE A 338 4.09 3.65 0.21
C ILE A 338 2.91 3.02 -0.56
N ALA A 339 1.74 3.67 -0.51
CA ALA A 339 0.50 3.21 -1.13
C ALA A 339 0.19 1.72 -0.85
N CYS A 340 0.24 1.32 0.43
CA CYS A 340 0.02 -0.07 0.85
C CYS A 340 -1.46 -0.50 0.84
N GLY A 341 -2.40 0.44 0.99
CA GLY A 341 -3.84 0.17 1.02
C GLY A 341 -4.46 0.02 2.42
N GLU A 342 -3.66 -0.10 3.49
CA GLU A 342 -4.17 -0.42 4.84
C GLU A 342 -5.16 0.63 5.39
N CYS A 343 -4.90 1.92 5.16
CA CYS A 343 -5.81 2.99 5.59
C CYS A 343 -7.16 2.96 4.86
N MET A 344 -7.19 2.54 3.59
CA MET A 344 -8.43 2.42 2.82
C MET A 344 -9.26 1.24 3.32
N LYS A 345 -8.61 0.11 3.61
CA LYS A 345 -9.26 -1.05 4.22
C LYS A 345 -9.84 -0.74 5.60
N ALA A 346 -9.07 -0.05 6.44
CA ALA A 346 -9.46 0.27 7.81
C ALA A 346 -10.60 1.30 7.90
N CYS A 347 -10.97 1.93 6.78
CA CYS A 347 -12.04 2.92 6.73
C CYS A 347 -13.42 2.21 6.84
N PRO A 348 -14.17 2.38 7.94
CA PRO A 348 -15.44 1.68 8.14
C PRO A 348 -16.51 2.12 7.13
N ASN A 349 -16.48 3.40 6.73
CA ASN A 349 -17.44 3.98 5.80
C ASN A 349 -16.99 3.91 4.34
N HIS A 350 -15.84 3.29 4.03
CA HIS A 350 -15.32 3.19 2.66
C HIS A 350 -15.18 4.54 1.93
N ALA A 351 -14.94 5.60 2.71
CA ALA A 351 -14.79 6.94 2.20
C ALA A 351 -13.42 7.15 1.53
N LEU A 352 -12.42 6.35 1.89
CA LEU A 352 -11.07 6.41 1.33
C LEU A 352 -10.93 5.50 0.12
N VAL A 353 -10.62 6.08 -1.03
CA VAL A 353 -10.41 5.41 -2.31
C VAL A 353 -9.01 5.71 -2.85
N PRO A 354 -8.42 4.82 -3.67
CA PRO A 354 -7.11 5.09 -4.26
C PRO A 354 -7.20 6.21 -5.30
N CYS A 355 -6.16 7.04 -5.38
CA CYS A 355 -5.99 7.99 -6.47
C CYS A 355 -5.66 7.23 -7.77
N GLY A 356 -6.16 7.76 -8.88
CA GLY A 356 -6.03 7.18 -10.21
C GLY A 356 -4.85 7.76 -10.97
N PHE A 357 -4.89 7.61 -12.29
CA PHE A 357 -3.89 8.18 -13.19
C PHE A 357 -4.05 9.68 -13.42
N SER A 358 -5.25 10.22 -13.18
CA SER A 358 -5.54 11.65 -13.33
C SER A 358 -4.57 12.50 -12.50
N GLY A 359 -4.40 12.15 -11.21
CA GLY A 359 -3.55 12.91 -10.27
C GLY A 359 -2.05 12.71 -10.42
N GLY A 360 -1.61 12.23 -11.59
CA GLY A 360 -0.22 11.92 -11.89
C GLY A 360 0.29 10.63 -11.27
N LEU A 361 1.39 10.12 -11.82
CA LEU A 361 2.03 8.87 -11.37
C LEU A 361 2.58 8.94 -9.94
N SER A 362 2.85 10.14 -9.43
CA SER A 362 3.32 10.34 -8.05
C SER A 362 2.22 10.04 -7.01
N ARG A 363 0.95 10.27 -7.34
CA ARG A 363 -0.19 10.05 -6.43
C ARG A 363 -0.86 8.70 -6.63
N LEU A 364 -0.52 7.95 -7.66
CA LEU A 364 -1.15 6.68 -7.99
C LEU A 364 -1.24 5.73 -6.77
N PHE A 365 -2.44 5.21 -6.49
CA PHE A 365 -2.76 4.34 -5.35
C PHE A 365 -2.66 4.97 -3.95
N THR A 366 -2.33 6.25 -3.83
CA THR A 366 -2.41 6.96 -2.53
C THR A 366 -3.87 7.21 -2.13
N PRO A 367 -4.20 7.24 -0.82
CA PRO A 367 -5.59 7.39 -0.37
C PRO A 367 -6.12 8.81 -0.56
N ARG A 368 -7.35 8.94 -1.07
CA ARG A 368 -8.13 10.18 -1.04
C ARG A 368 -9.54 9.92 -0.51
N LEU A 369 -10.13 10.91 0.17
CA LEU A 369 -11.52 10.88 0.58
C LEU A 369 -12.40 11.22 -0.63
N ARG A 370 -13.40 10.37 -0.92
CA ARG A 370 -14.44 10.65 -1.91
C ARG A 370 -15.81 10.64 -1.20
N PRO A 371 -16.37 11.82 -0.88
CA PRO A 371 -17.62 11.90 -0.12
C PRO A 371 -18.81 11.16 -0.73
N ARG A 372 -18.88 11.03 -2.06
CA ARG A 372 -19.96 10.29 -2.76
C ARG A 372 -19.93 8.77 -2.55
N THR A 373 -18.80 8.18 -2.15
CA THR A 373 -18.72 6.74 -1.83
C THR A 373 -18.86 6.47 -0.33
N GLY A 374 -18.56 7.46 0.50
CA GLY A 374 -18.63 7.38 1.95
C GLY A 374 -18.08 8.64 2.62
N TYR A 375 -18.23 8.76 3.93
CA TYR A 375 -17.80 9.93 4.69
C TYR A 375 -16.82 9.59 5.84
N CYS A 376 -16.06 10.58 6.29
CA CYS A 376 -15.16 10.44 7.44
C CYS A 376 -15.98 10.46 8.74
N GLU A 377 -16.19 9.30 9.36
CA GLU A 377 -16.90 9.16 10.64
C GLU A 377 -16.23 9.99 11.74
N PRO A 378 -16.89 10.90 12.48
CA PRO A 378 -16.25 11.78 13.46
C PRO A 378 -15.40 11.05 14.51
N SER A 379 -15.92 10.00 15.13
CA SER A 379 -15.26 9.25 16.22
C SER A 379 -14.10 8.35 15.78
N CYS A 380 -13.89 8.16 14.48
CA CYS A 380 -13.18 6.98 13.97
C CYS A 380 -11.63 6.89 14.01
N ASN A 381 -10.76 7.90 13.89
CA ASN A 381 -9.26 7.83 13.83
C ASN A 381 -8.40 6.61 13.32
N ALA A 382 -8.94 5.50 12.79
CA ALA A 382 -8.20 4.28 12.52
C ALA A 382 -7.06 4.44 11.49
N CYS A 383 -7.27 5.29 10.47
CA CYS A 383 -6.31 5.51 9.37
C CYS A 383 -4.90 5.92 9.85
N GLY A 384 -4.81 6.68 10.95
CA GLY A 384 -3.53 7.13 11.52
C GLY A 384 -2.80 6.04 12.30
N TYR A 385 -3.52 5.06 12.85
CA TYR A 385 -2.94 3.93 13.58
C TYR A 385 -2.57 2.76 12.67
N VAL A 386 -3.18 2.67 11.49
CA VAL A 386 -2.88 1.62 10.50
C VAL A 386 -1.76 2.01 9.51
N CYS A 387 -1.16 3.19 9.65
CA CYS A 387 -0.14 3.68 8.73
C CYS A 387 1.28 3.25 9.18
N PRO A 388 1.98 2.37 8.44
CA PRO A 388 3.25 1.79 8.90
C PRO A 388 4.43 2.77 8.79
N VAL A 389 4.27 3.81 7.99
CA VAL A 389 5.30 4.78 7.57
C VAL A 389 5.02 6.18 8.12
N GLU A 390 4.00 6.33 8.98
CA GLU A 390 3.61 7.61 9.58
C GLU A 390 3.39 8.73 8.55
N ALA A 391 2.95 8.39 7.34
CA ALA A 391 2.46 9.36 6.36
C ALA A 391 1.12 9.97 6.81
N ILE A 392 0.33 9.16 7.52
CA ILE A 392 -0.85 9.58 8.28
C ILE A 392 -0.48 9.39 9.75
N ARG A 393 -0.39 10.48 10.49
CA ARG A 393 -0.06 10.43 11.91
C ARG A 393 -1.28 9.96 12.71
N PRO A 394 -1.08 9.24 13.82
CA PRO A 394 -2.15 8.93 14.76
C PRO A 394 -2.78 10.23 15.29
N VAL A 395 -4.10 10.35 15.21
CA VAL A 395 -4.87 11.47 15.76
C VAL A 395 -5.76 10.93 16.87
N PRO A 396 -5.56 11.32 18.14
CA PRO A 396 -6.43 10.92 19.24
C PRO A 396 -7.91 11.28 18.98
N ALA A 397 -8.83 10.47 19.48
CA ALA A 397 -10.27 10.62 19.20
C ALA A 397 -10.83 11.98 19.65
N ASN A 398 -10.28 12.57 20.72
CA ASN A 398 -10.62 13.91 21.21
C ASN A 398 -10.11 15.05 20.30
N GLU A 399 -9.00 14.85 19.57
CA GLU A 399 -8.45 15.85 18.63
C GLU A 399 -9.10 15.81 17.26
N LYS A 400 -9.63 14.64 16.88
CA LYS A 400 -10.18 14.42 15.55
C LYS A 400 -11.30 15.40 15.14
N PRO A 401 -12.26 15.77 16.01
CA PRO A 401 -13.30 16.77 15.69
C PRO A 401 -12.77 18.17 15.32
N TYR A 402 -11.50 18.48 15.60
CA TYR A 402 -10.86 19.77 15.32
C TYR A 402 -9.86 19.67 14.15
N THR A 403 -9.67 18.47 13.62
CA THR A 403 -8.82 18.21 12.45
C THR A 403 -9.61 18.52 11.19
N LYS A 404 -9.25 19.63 10.54
CA LYS A 404 -9.92 20.08 9.32
C LYS A 404 -9.23 19.49 8.10
N ILE A 405 -9.92 18.61 7.38
CA ILE A 405 -9.44 17.95 6.16
C ILE A 405 -10.00 18.60 4.89
N GLY A 406 -10.98 19.48 5.02
CA GLY A 406 -11.57 20.24 3.92
C GLY A 406 -12.69 21.15 4.39
N THR A 407 -13.37 21.80 3.44
CA THR A 407 -14.55 22.65 3.69
C THR A 407 -15.66 22.31 2.69
N ALA A 408 -16.90 22.22 3.17
CA ALA A 408 -18.06 22.07 2.31
C ALA A 408 -18.45 23.41 1.66
N ILE A 409 -18.74 23.39 0.37
CA ILE A 409 -19.15 24.54 -0.44
C ILE A 409 -20.47 24.17 -1.12
N VAL A 410 -21.44 25.08 -1.07
CA VAL A 410 -22.74 24.93 -1.71
C VAL A 410 -22.75 25.70 -3.02
N ASP A 411 -23.14 25.01 -4.09
CA ASP A 411 -23.53 25.58 -5.36
C ASP A 411 -25.02 25.94 -5.29
N THR A 412 -25.29 27.24 -5.09
CA THR A 412 -26.64 27.78 -4.97
C THR A 412 -27.47 27.55 -6.23
N SER A 413 -26.84 27.45 -7.41
CA SER A 413 -27.53 27.20 -8.69
C SER A 413 -28.08 25.78 -8.81
N ARG A 414 -27.59 24.83 -8.01
CA ARG A 414 -28.03 23.43 -8.00
C ARG A 414 -28.83 23.06 -6.75
N CYS A 415 -28.74 23.87 -5.71
CA CYS A 415 -29.34 23.55 -4.41
C CYS A 415 -30.86 23.73 -4.47
N ILE A 416 -31.59 22.65 -4.16
CA ILE A 416 -33.05 22.60 -4.14
C ILE A 416 -33.64 23.65 -3.18
N ALA A 417 -33.00 23.84 -2.02
CA ALA A 417 -33.43 24.83 -1.02
C ALA A 417 -33.26 26.26 -1.57
N TRP A 418 -32.06 26.59 -2.09
CA TRP A 418 -31.79 27.92 -2.67
C TRP A 418 -32.63 28.24 -3.91
N LYS A 419 -33.06 27.24 -4.67
CA LYS A 419 -33.98 27.44 -5.78
C LYS A 419 -35.46 27.62 -5.38
N GLY A 420 -35.81 27.33 -4.13
CA GLY A 420 -37.21 27.34 -3.68
C GLY A 420 -38.07 26.24 -4.30
N GLU A 421 -37.47 25.18 -4.87
CA GLU A 421 -38.23 24.08 -5.50
C GLU A 421 -39.01 23.25 -4.45
N ARG A 422 -38.43 23.08 -3.24
CA ARG A 422 -39.04 22.44 -2.06
C ARG A 422 -38.15 22.63 -0.82
N GLN A 423 -38.72 22.49 0.38
CA GLN A 423 -37.95 22.48 1.63
C GLN A 423 -36.99 21.27 1.68
N CYS A 424 -35.69 21.53 1.86
CA CYS A 424 -34.66 20.51 1.89
C CYS A 424 -33.63 20.80 2.99
N LEU A 425 -33.72 20.06 4.11
CA LEU A 425 -32.85 20.24 5.28
C LEU A 425 -31.76 19.15 5.43
N VAL A 426 -31.61 18.26 4.44
CA VAL A 426 -30.81 17.03 4.54
C VAL A 426 -29.36 17.28 4.97
N CYS A 427 -28.68 18.27 4.37
CA CYS A 427 -27.29 18.52 4.72
C CYS A 427 -27.11 19.03 6.16
N MET A 428 -28.09 19.76 6.68
CA MET A 428 -28.09 20.32 8.04
C MET A 428 -28.33 19.22 9.06
N THR A 429 -29.35 18.39 8.86
CA THR A 429 -29.67 17.27 9.76
C THR A 429 -28.56 16.21 9.78
N GLN A 430 -27.86 16.02 8.67
CA GLN A 430 -26.77 15.05 8.59
C GLN A 430 -25.43 15.58 9.12
N CYS A 431 -25.29 16.88 9.41
CA CYS A 431 -24.01 17.45 9.83
C CYS A 431 -23.71 17.10 11.30
N PRO A 432 -22.69 16.27 11.59
CA PRO A 432 -22.39 15.87 12.97
C PRO A 432 -21.60 16.94 13.75
N TYR A 433 -21.29 18.06 13.11
CA TYR A 433 -20.47 19.14 13.68
C TYR A 433 -21.25 20.45 13.82
N SER A 434 -22.57 20.45 13.58
CA SER A 434 -23.42 21.65 13.58
C SER A 434 -22.81 22.82 12.79
N ALA A 435 -22.15 22.51 11.67
CA ALA A 435 -21.40 23.47 10.87
C ALA A 435 -22.21 24.07 9.71
N ILE A 436 -23.46 23.64 9.55
CA ILE A 436 -24.36 24.09 8.48
C ILE A 436 -25.61 24.64 9.16
N VAL A 437 -25.86 25.93 8.93
CA VAL A 437 -27.00 26.66 9.47
C VAL A 437 -27.89 27.15 8.33
N GLU A 438 -29.17 27.34 8.60
CA GLU A 438 -30.10 27.90 7.62
C GLU A 438 -29.98 29.43 7.60
N LYS A 439 -29.95 30.02 6.41
CA LYS A 439 -30.00 31.47 6.23
C LYS A 439 -30.94 31.83 5.08
N GLN A 440 -31.66 32.93 5.23
CA GLN A 440 -32.44 33.55 4.15
C GLN A 440 -31.53 34.16 3.09
N ALA A 441 -31.97 34.16 1.83
CA ALA A 441 -31.26 34.83 0.72
C ALA A 441 -31.19 36.34 0.91
N VAL A 442 -32.28 36.93 1.41
CA VAL A 442 -32.41 38.35 1.71
C VAL A 442 -32.70 38.47 3.21
N PRO A 443 -31.88 39.20 3.99
CA PRO A 443 -32.14 39.38 5.41
C PRO A 443 -33.50 40.04 5.66
N GLY A 444 -34.38 39.38 6.41
CA GLY A 444 -35.70 39.92 6.79
C GLY A 444 -36.83 39.66 5.78
N ASP A 445 -36.57 38.86 4.74
CA ASP A 445 -37.62 38.32 3.86
C ASP A 445 -37.98 36.91 4.32
N ASP A 446 -38.97 36.81 5.21
CA ASP A 446 -39.44 35.53 5.77
C ASP A 446 -40.06 34.61 4.73
N ASN A 447 -40.44 35.13 3.56
CA ASN A 447 -40.98 34.36 2.44
C ASN A 447 -39.94 34.07 1.34
N GLY A 448 -38.71 34.60 1.49
CA GLY A 448 -37.62 34.41 0.55
C GLY A 448 -37.01 33.00 0.62
N PRO A 449 -36.30 32.56 -0.44
CA PRO A 449 -35.64 31.26 -0.42
C PRO A 449 -34.57 31.23 0.68
N SER A 450 -34.69 30.28 1.60
CA SER A 450 -33.67 29.96 2.59
C SER A 450 -32.82 28.77 2.13
N GLY A 451 -31.59 28.71 2.60
CA GLY A 451 -30.72 27.61 2.25
C GLY A 451 -29.55 27.41 3.20
N PRO A 452 -28.78 26.33 2.98
CA PRO A 452 -27.67 25.99 3.85
C PRO A 452 -26.51 26.98 3.68
N TYR A 453 -26.08 27.55 4.78
CA TYR A 453 -24.87 28.34 4.94
C TYR A 453 -23.85 27.57 5.77
N ILE A 454 -22.61 27.47 5.29
CA ILE A 454 -21.54 26.69 5.92
C ILE A 454 -20.64 27.62 6.73
N ASP A 455 -20.53 27.34 8.03
CA ASP A 455 -19.49 27.93 8.86
C ASP A 455 -18.14 27.27 8.53
N LYS A 456 -17.24 28.05 7.94
CA LYS A 456 -15.93 27.56 7.49
C LYS A 456 -15.04 27.12 8.65
N ASP A 457 -15.21 27.65 9.86
CA ASP A 457 -14.37 27.31 11.01
C ASP A 457 -14.85 26.04 11.73
N ALA A 458 -16.17 25.85 11.85
CA ALA A 458 -16.76 24.65 12.45
C ALA A 458 -16.71 23.43 11.50
N CYS A 459 -16.75 23.65 10.18
CA CYS A 459 -16.70 22.60 9.17
C CYS A 459 -15.34 21.88 9.15
N THR A 460 -15.36 20.56 9.32
CA THR A 460 -14.16 19.71 9.28
C THR A 460 -13.88 19.10 7.91
N GLY A 461 -14.85 19.13 6.99
CA GLY A 461 -14.74 18.50 5.67
C GLY A 461 -14.99 16.99 5.66
N CYS A 462 -15.81 16.46 6.57
CA CYS A 462 -16.04 15.01 6.66
C CYS A 462 -16.75 14.37 5.44
N GLY A 463 -17.46 15.14 4.62
CA GLY A 463 -18.15 14.63 3.43
C GLY A 463 -19.57 14.11 3.64
N LYS A 464 -20.08 14.02 4.87
CA LYS A 464 -21.40 13.44 5.15
C LYS A 464 -22.54 14.19 4.44
N CYS A 465 -22.48 15.51 4.38
CA CYS A 465 -23.46 16.33 3.68
C CYS A 465 -23.50 16.12 2.15
N GLU A 466 -22.36 15.83 1.53
CA GLU A 466 -22.25 15.55 0.09
C GLU A 466 -22.78 14.16 -0.27
N LEU A 467 -22.54 13.16 0.60
CA LEU A 467 -23.05 11.80 0.44
C LEU A 467 -24.59 11.78 0.37
N PHE A 468 -25.24 12.43 1.34
CA PHE A 468 -26.69 12.43 1.47
C PHE A 468 -27.40 13.49 0.62
N CYS A 469 -26.66 14.29 -0.16
CA CYS A 469 -27.26 15.29 -1.03
C CYS A 469 -28.15 14.61 -2.09
N PRO A 470 -29.47 14.94 -2.18
CA PRO A 470 -30.40 14.27 -3.07
C PRO A 470 -30.28 14.69 -4.54
N VAL A 471 -29.48 15.73 -4.84
CA VAL A 471 -29.25 16.19 -6.22
C VAL A 471 -28.45 15.12 -6.96
N SER A 472 -29.05 14.56 -8.01
CA SER A 472 -28.42 13.55 -8.88
C SER A 472 -27.43 14.21 -9.85
N THR A 473 -26.48 13.44 -10.38
CA THR A 473 -25.31 13.84 -11.21
C THR A 473 -24.14 14.46 -10.43
N VAL A 474 -24.25 15.70 -9.97
CA VAL A 474 -23.24 16.41 -9.18
C VAL A 474 -23.96 17.06 -8.02
N SER A 475 -23.52 16.73 -6.79
CA SER A 475 -24.14 17.23 -5.57
C SER A 475 -24.10 18.76 -5.52
N ALA A 476 -25.18 19.36 -5.01
CA ALA A 476 -25.23 20.79 -4.77
C ALA A 476 -24.28 21.25 -3.66
N ILE A 477 -23.92 20.35 -2.73
CA ILE A 477 -22.89 20.59 -1.72
C ILE A 477 -21.71 19.66 -1.99
N ARG A 478 -20.50 20.23 -2.06
CA ARG A 478 -19.26 19.51 -2.32
C ARG A 478 -18.20 19.87 -1.30
N VAL A 479 -17.44 18.89 -0.86
CA VAL A 479 -16.27 19.14 0.00
C VAL A 479 -15.04 19.32 -0.88
N GLN A 480 -14.27 20.35 -0.58
CA GLN A 480 -12.99 20.63 -1.22
C GLN A 480 -11.89 20.72 -0.16
N SER A 481 -10.62 20.60 -0.56
CA SER A 481 -9.44 20.71 0.30
C SER A 481 -9.22 22.11 0.88
N TYR A 482 -10.07 23.09 0.55
CA TYR A 482 -9.97 24.47 1.02
C TYR A 482 -9.90 24.57 2.55
N GLY A 483 -8.90 25.29 3.05
CA GLY A 483 -8.69 25.51 4.48
C GLY A 483 -8.34 24.26 5.28
N GLU A 484 -7.93 23.18 4.62
CA GLU A 484 -7.40 22.00 5.31
C GLU A 484 -6.17 22.35 6.16
N ARG A 485 -5.96 21.59 7.24
CA ARG A 485 -4.82 21.78 8.12
C ARG A 485 -4.04 20.48 8.25
N ARG A 486 -2.88 20.46 7.61
CA ARG A 486 -1.92 19.36 7.68
C ARG A 486 -0.71 19.82 8.49
N VAL A 487 -0.65 19.42 9.75
CA VAL A 487 0.52 19.69 10.61
C VAL A 487 1.46 18.49 10.58
N ALA A 488 2.77 18.73 10.62
CA ALA A 488 3.79 17.67 10.65
C ALA A 488 4.12 17.18 12.07
N SER A 489 4.00 18.05 13.06
CA SER A 489 4.21 17.77 14.49
C SER A 489 3.20 18.57 15.34
N GLY A 490 3.07 18.21 16.62
CA GLY A 490 2.15 18.87 17.55
C GLY A 490 0.68 18.44 17.44
N SER A 491 -0.15 19.03 18.30
CA SER A 491 -1.59 18.80 18.40
C SER A 491 -2.38 19.61 17.36
N PHE A 492 -3.52 19.09 16.93
CA PHE A 492 -4.46 19.83 16.08
C PHE A 492 -5.29 20.85 16.86
N ILE A 493 -5.24 20.79 18.19
CA ILE A 493 -5.97 21.65 19.12
C ILE A 493 -5.05 22.77 19.63
N THR A 494 -5.50 24.01 19.49
CA THR A 494 -5.05 25.12 20.35
C THR A 494 -6.21 25.55 21.25
N PRO A 495 -5.99 25.93 22.52
CA PRO A 495 -7.08 26.30 23.45
C PRO A 495 -8.02 27.37 22.88
N ALA A 496 -7.45 28.39 22.23
CA ALA A 496 -8.23 29.46 21.58
C ALA A 496 -9.12 28.93 20.45
N ARG A 497 -8.60 28.02 19.61
CA ARG A 497 -9.37 27.46 18.50
C ARG A 497 -10.45 26.50 18.97
N LYS A 498 -10.15 25.69 19.99
CA LYS A 498 -11.14 24.81 20.62
C LYS A 498 -12.32 25.62 21.12
N LYS A 499 -12.05 26.66 21.92
CA LYS A 499 -13.07 27.57 22.45
C LYS A 499 -13.89 28.23 21.33
N LYS A 500 -13.24 28.71 20.27
CA LYS A 500 -13.92 29.29 19.10
C LYS A 500 -14.87 28.29 18.43
N ILE A 501 -14.39 27.09 18.13
CA ILE A 501 -15.19 26.05 17.46
C ILE A 501 -16.33 25.57 18.35
N ASP A 502 -16.07 25.35 19.64
CA ASP A 502 -17.09 24.87 20.59
C ASP A 502 -18.20 25.91 20.77
N ASN A 503 -17.87 27.21 20.81
CA ASN A 503 -18.86 28.28 20.85
C ASN A 503 -19.75 28.28 19.60
N ILE A 504 -19.15 28.25 18.40
CA ILE A 504 -19.89 28.23 17.13
C ILE A 504 -20.84 27.02 17.07
N ARG A 505 -20.34 25.84 17.47
CA ARG A 505 -21.13 24.60 17.45
C ARG A 505 -22.28 24.64 18.44
N LYS A 506 -22.06 25.24 19.61
CA LYS A 506 -23.09 25.41 20.63
C LYS A 506 -24.17 26.38 20.18
N GLU A 507 -23.79 27.56 19.66
CA GLU A 507 -24.72 28.55 19.11
C GLU A 507 -25.60 27.96 17.99
N ALA A 508 -25.00 27.15 17.10
CA ALA A 508 -25.73 26.48 16.04
C ALA A 508 -26.70 25.40 16.57
N ALA A 509 -26.33 24.67 17.62
CA ALA A 509 -27.18 23.65 18.24
C ALA A 509 -28.35 24.30 19.00
N ASP A 510 -28.07 25.36 19.76
CA ASP A 510 -29.08 26.10 20.54
C ASP A 510 -30.08 26.81 19.61
N GLY A 511 -29.61 27.38 18.49
CA GLY A 511 -30.46 27.98 17.46
C GLY A 511 -31.33 26.99 16.68
N GLN A 512 -30.96 25.70 16.63
CA GLN A 512 -31.78 24.63 16.05
C GLN A 512 -32.83 24.10 17.04
N ALA A 513 -32.58 24.21 18.35
CA ALA A 513 -33.50 23.76 19.40
C ALA A 513 -34.57 24.81 19.78
N GLY A 514 -34.35 26.09 19.49
CA GLY A 514 -35.28 27.19 19.79
C GLY A 514 -36.35 27.47 18.73
N GLY A 515 -36.45 26.63 17.69
CA GLY A 515 -37.41 26.77 16.58
C GLY A 515 -38.48 25.67 16.51
N GLU A 516 -38.58 24.82 17.54
CA GLU A 516 -39.68 23.85 17.70
C GLU A 516 -40.91 24.45 18.42
#